data_AF-A0A1G3A3R8-F1
#
_entry.id   AF-A0A1G3A3R8-F1
#
_cell.length_a   1.000
_cell.length_b   1.000
_cell.length_c   1.000
_cell.angle_alpha   90.00
_cell.angle_beta   90.00
_cell.angle_gamma   90.00
#
_symmetry.space_group_name_H-M   'P 1'
#
loop_
_entity.id
_entity.type
_entity.pdbx_description
1 polymer ?
#
loop_
_entity_poly.entity_id
_entity_poly.type
_entity_poly.pdbx_seq_one_letter_code
_entity_poly.pdbx_strand_id
1 'polypeptide(L)' 'MDAVISIIGGLLFLVSVAAHLYVRLRVRPKEDFEDYYYEFEDQQPGIARYDRWSRITFAGAAVGVLLLFVAVFI' A
#
# COMPACT_ATOMS: atom_id res chain seq x y z
N MET A 1 -21.28 -1.46 18.22
CA MET A 1 -20.85 -0.65 17.04
C MET A 1 -19.36 -0.83 16.82
N ASP A 2 -18.56 -0.67 17.87
CA ASP A 2 -17.25 -1.32 18.11
C ASP A 2 -16.94 -2.58 17.27
N ALA A 3 -17.77 -3.63 17.34
CA ALA A 3 -17.51 -4.91 16.67
C ALA A 3 -17.56 -4.80 15.13
N VAL A 4 -18.49 -4.01 14.59
CA VAL A 4 -18.62 -3.80 13.15
C VAL A 4 -17.42 -3.01 12.62
N ILE A 5 -17.03 -1.95 13.32
CA ILE A 5 -15.87 -1.12 12.96
C ILE A 5 -14.58 -1.94 13.06
N SER A 6 -14.46 -2.79 14.08
CA SER A 6 -13.30 -3.67 14.27
C SER A 6 -13.17 -4.70 13.14
N ILE A 7 -14.28 -5.31 12.72
CA ILE A 7 -14.29 -6.26 11.59
C ILE A 7 -13.91 -5.56 10.28
N ILE A 8 -14.51 -4.40 9.99
CA ILE A 8 -14.23 -3.65 8.77
C ILE A 8 -12.78 -3.14 8.76
N GLY A 9 -12.34 -2.50 9.84
CA GLY A 9 -11.00 -1.96 9.99
C GLY A 9 -9.93 -3.04 9.93
N GLY A 10 -10.16 -4.17 10.60
CA GLY A 10 -9.28 -5.33 10.59
C GLY A 10 -9.14 -5.95 9.19
N LEU A 11 -10.27 -6.18 8.51
CA LEU A 11 -10.26 -6.73 7.16
C LEU A 11 -9.57 -5.77 6.17
N LEU A 12 -9.89 -4.48 6.26
CA LEU A 12 -9.30 -3.45 5.41
C LEU A 12 -7.78 -3.36 5.64
N PHE A 13 -7.34 -3.39 6.89
CA PHE A 13 -5.92 -3.39 7.25
C PHE A 13 -5.20 -4.62 6.68
N LEU A 14 -5.73 -5.82 6.92
CA LEU A 14 -5.12 -7.07 6.46
C LEU A 14 -5.00 -7.14 4.94
N VAL A 15 -6.08 -6.83 4.23
CA VAL A 15 -6.09 -6.82 2.75
C VAL A 15 -5.11 -5.77 2.22
N SER A 16 -5.07 -4.58 2.82
CA SER A 16 -4.19 -3.50 2.40
C SER A 16 -2.71 -3.83 2.62
N VAL A 17 -2.36 -4.41 3.78
CA VAL A 17 -0.98 -4.84 4.07
C VAL A 17 -0.56 -5.98 3.15
N ALA A 18 -1.42 -6.98 2.94
CA ALA A 18 -1.13 -8.09 2.02
C ALA A 18 -0.91 -7.57 0.59
N ALA A 19 -1.77 -6.67 0.12
CA ALA A 19 -1.62 -6.03 -1.19
C ALA A 19 -0.36 -5.17 -1.28
N HIS A 20 -0.02 -4.43 -0.22
CA HIS A 20 1.20 -3.61 -0.17
C HIS A 20 2.46 -4.48 -0.26
N LEU A 21 2.51 -5.58 0.50
CA LEU A 21 3.60 -6.55 0.43
C LEU A 21 3.67 -7.22 -0.94
N TYR A 22 2.53 -7.57 -1.54
CA TYR A 22 2.47 -8.14 -2.88
C TYR A 22 3.04 -7.18 -3.94
N VAL A 23 2.64 -5.91 -3.90
CA VAL A 23 3.18 -4.87 -4.81
C VAL A 23 4.69 -4.73 -4.60
N ARG A 24 5.14 -4.67 -3.34
CA ARG A 24 6.56 -4.54 -2.98
C ARG A 24 7.42 -5.74 -3.39
N LEU A 25 6.89 -6.95 -3.37
CA LEU A 25 7.64 -8.16 -3.72
C LEU A 25 7.59 -8.49 -5.21
N ARG A 26 6.45 -8.26 -5.87
CA ARG A 26 6.21 -8.74 -7.24
C ARG A 26 6.32 -7.65 -8.31
N VAL A 27 6.02 -6.41 -7.95
CA VAL A 27 6.01 -5.28 -8.88
C VAL A 27 7.27 -4.42 -8.72
N ARG A 28 8.13 -4.72 -7.73
CA ARG A 28 9.43 -4.06 -7.60
C ARG A 28 10.22 -4.28 -8.91
N PRO A 29 10.56 -3.21 -9.64
CA PRO A 29 11.35 -3.33 -10.85
C PRO A 29 12.70 -3.94 -10.47
N LYS A 30 13.10 -5.00 -11.18
CA LYS A 30 14.47 -5.54 -11.06
C LYS A 30 15.43 -4.43 -11.48
N GLU A 31 16.49 -4.29 -10.69
CA GLU A 31 17.54 -3.28 -10.86
C GLU A 31 18.41 -3.55 -12.09
N ASP A 32 17.83 -3.56 -13.30
CA ASP A 32 18.58 -3.44 -14.56
C ASP A 32 18.81 -1.95 -14.89
N PHE A 33 19.11 -1.16 -13.86
CA PHE A 33 19.22 0.32 -13.91
C PHE A 33 20.67 0.81 -14.02
N GLU A 34 21.63 -0.04 -14.36
CA GLU A 34 23.05 0.37 -14.41
C GLU A 34 23.35 1.44 -15.49
N ASP A 35 22.43 1.70 -16.44
CA ASP A 35 22.69 2.62 -17.57
C ASP A 35 21.63 3.71 -17.84
N TYR A 36 20.67 3.97 -16.94
CA TYR A 36 19.60 4.94 -17.20
C TYR A 36 19.69 6.26 -16.41
N TYR A 37 19.54 7.37 -17.13
CA TYR A 37 19.55 8.73 -16.60
C TYR A 37 18.46 8.94 -15.54
N TYR A 38 18.89 9.34 -14.33
CA TYR A 38 18.08 9.65 -13.14
C TYR A 38 16.91 10.60 -13.40
N GLU A 39 16.96 11.40 -14.46
CA GLU A 39 16.01 12.48 -14.75
C GLU A 39 14.64 11.98 -15.29
N PHE A 40 14.51 10.69 -15.63
CA PHE A 40 13.28 10.11 -16.19
C PHE A 40 12.77 8.84 -15.48
N GLU A 41 13.29 8.49 -14.29
CA GLU A 41 12.84 7.31 -13.52
C GLU A 41 11.34 7.36 -13.20
N ASP A 42 10.82 8.55 -12.84
CA ASP A 42 9.41 8.76 -12.51
C ASP A 42 8.46 8.57 -13.71
N GLN A 43 8.98 8.66 -14.94
CA GLN A 43 8.20 8.49 -16.18
C GLN A 43 8.16 7.04 -16.67
N GLN A 44 8.90 6.12 -16.03
CA GLN A 44 8.82 4.72 -16.41
C GLN A 44 7.46 4.14 -16.01
N PRO A 45 6.69 3.57 -16.95
CA PRO A 45 5.33 3.10 -16.68
C PRO A 45 5.30 1.99 -15.61
N GLY A 46 6.41 1.25 -15.43
CA GLY A 46 6.57 0.26 -14.36
C GLY A 46 6.71 0.91 -12.97
N ILE A 47 7.56 1.95 -12.85
CA ILE A 47 7.81 2.68 -11.59
C ILE A 47 6.58 3.50 -11.19
N ALA A 48 5.98 4.24 -12.13
CA ALA A 48 4.77 5.01 -11.87
C ALA A 48 3.58 4.12 -11.44
N ARG A 49 3.47 2.91 -12.02
CA ARG A 49 2.46 1.92 -11.61
C ARG A 49 2.78 1.37 -10.22
N TYR A 50 4.04 1.00 -9.97
CA TYR A 50 4.48 0.54 -8.65
C TYR A 50 4.16 1.55 -7.55
N ASP A 51 4.54 2.83 -7.74
CA ASP A 51 4.31 3.89 -6.77
C ASP A 51 2.81 4.11 -6.52
N ARG A 52 2.00 4.18 -7.59
CA ARG A 52 0.54 4.34 -7.45
C ARG A 52 -0.10 3.21 -6.64
N TRP A 53 0.23 1.95 -6.94
CA TRP A 53 -0.33 0.81 -6.19
C TRP A 53 0.21 0.73 -4.76
N SER A 54 1.50 1.05 -4.57
CA SER A 54 2.12 1.13 -3.24
C SER A 54 1.44 2.18 -2.37
N ARG A 55 1.16 3.37 -2.93
CA ARG A 55 0.51 4.47 -2.22
C ARG A 55 -0.94 4.19 -1.86
N ILE A 56 -1.71 3.57 -2.77
CA ILE A 56 -3.11 3.17 -2.50
C ILE A 56 -3.16 2.13 -1.38
N THR A 57 -2.33 1.09 -1.48
CA THR A 57 -2.31 0.01 -0.47
C THR A 57 -1.82 0.51 0.89
N PHE A 58 -0.84 1.42 0.91
CA PHE A 58 -0.40 2.08 2.13
C PHE A 58 -1.50 2.95 2.76
N ALA A 59 -2.19 3.77 1.95
CA ALA A 59 -3.30 4.59 2.43
C ALA A 59 -4.44 3.73 2.99
N GLY A 60 -4.78 2.62 2.31
CA GLY A 60 -5.78 1.67 2.81
C GLY A 60 -5.37 1.05 4.15
N ALA A 61 -4.10 0.69 4.33
CA ALA A 61 -3.59 0.18 5.60
C ALA A 61 -3.68 1.24 6.70
N ALA A 62 -3.29 2.49 6.41
CA ALA A 62 -3.40 3.59 7.36
C ALA A 62 -4.85 3.84 7.80
N VAL A 63 -5.80 3.84 6.86
CA VAL A 63 -7.23 3.96 7.17
C VAL A 63 -7.72 2.78 8.01
N GLY A 64 -7.30 1.55 7.70
CA GLY A 64 -7.63 0.37 8.50
C GLY A 64 -7.15 0.49 9.95
N VAL A 65 -5.91 0.94 10.17
CA VAL A 65 -5.37 1.19 11.52
C VAL A 65 -6.16 2.28 12.24
N LEU A 66 -6.50 3.38 11.55
CA LEU A 66 -7.29 4.46 12.15
C LEU A 66 -8.69 3.98 12.56
N LEU A 67 -9.35 3.15 11.75
CA LEU A 67 -10.64 2.56 12.11
C LEU A 67 -10.52 1.65 13.34
N LEU A 68 -9.50 0.80 13.38
CA LEU A 68 -9.22 -0.05 14.54
C LEU A 68 -8.93 0.78 15.79
N PHE A 69 -8.16 1.86 15.65
CA PHE A 69 -7.88 2.78 16.75
C PHE A 69 -9.17 3.40 17.27
N VAL A 70 -10.02 3.94 16.40
CA VAL A 70 -11.31 4.53 16.77
C VAL A 70 -12.20 3.51 17.48
N ALA A 71 -12.24 2.26 17.01
CA ALA A 71 -13.02 1.19 17.63
C ALA A 71 -12.60 0.86 19.07
N VAL A 72 -11.37 1.18 19.48
CA VAL A 72 -10.90 1.00 20.87
C VAL A 72 -11.50 2.05 21.83
N PHE A 73 -11.86 3.23 21.32
CA PHE A 73 -12.33 4.36 22.13
C PHE A 73 -13.84 4.57 22.11
N ILE A 74 -14.58 3.79 21.31
CA ILE A 74 -16.05 3.86 21.18
C ILE A 74 -16.66 2.54 21.66
#